data_AF-A0A9R0X4X4-F1
#
_entry.id   AF-A0A9R0X4X4-F1
#
_cell.length_a   1.000
_cell.length_b   1.000
_cell.length_c   1.000
_cell.angle_alpha   90.00
_cell.angle_beta   90.00
_cell.angle_gamma   90.00
#
_symmetry.space_group_name_H-M   'P 1'
#
loop_
_entity.id
_entity.type
_entity.pdbx_description
1 polymer ?
#
loop_
_entity_poly.entity_id
_entity_poly.type
_entity_poly.pdbx_seq_one_letter_code
_entity_poly.pdbx_strand_id
1 'polypeptide(L)'
;MDDHQEEGPEKVKLFGMWASPYVLKVRWALSIKGVEYEYVEEDLRNKSSDLLEHNPVHKKVPVLLYRGRPVAESDVIVEFVDEAWSHRGGRILPDDPYQRAMARFWVRFVHDKLSPPIWKWFTAAPGEGQEAALGAAVEQLQVLEDLLAVGGKEFFAGESVGLVDLSLGAMAYVVPMYEEIIGVRLVTEERFPSLSAWMGRFLDSPPVKDHPPPVERLKPRYRAMREAFLNMG
;
A
#
# COMPACT_ATOMS: atom_id res chain seq x y z
N MET A 1 -37.09 -6.29 27.85
CA MET A 1 -36.25 -7.47 27.61
C MET A 1 -35.81 -7.33 26.18
N ASP A 2 -34.74 -6.54 25.98
CA ASP A 2 -34.18 -6.38 24.64
C ASP A 2 -33.25 -7.55 24.37
N ASP A 3 -33.52 -8.15 23.23
CA ASP A 3 -32.95 -9.38 22.72
C ASP A 3 -31.44 -9.17 22.50
N HIS A 4 -30.63 -9.63 23.45
CA HIS A 4 -29.20 -9.81 23.23
C HIS A 4 -29.02 -10.96 22.23
N GLN A 5 -29.14 -10.66 20.94
CA GLN A 5 -28.54 -11.49 19.91
C GLN A 5 -27.05 -11.52 20.19
N GLU A 6 -26.56 -12.65 20.70
CA GLU A 6 -25.14 -12.96 20.69
C GLU A 6 -24.65 -12.83 19.24
N GLU A 7 -23.91 -11.76 18.95
CA GLU A 7 -23.22 -11.61 17.68
C GLU A 7 -22.23 -12.79 17.57
N GLY A 8 -22.56 -13.76 16.73
CA GLY A 8 -21.63 -14.84 16.38
C GLY A 8 -20.30 -14.27 15.89
N PRO A 9 -19.22 -15.09 15.86
CA PRO A 9 -17.88 -14.61 15.56
C PRO A 9 -17.87 -13.76 14.29
N GLU A 10 -17.22 -12.59 14.37
CA GLU A 10 -17.20 -11.60 13.30
C GLU A 10 -16.57 -12.20 12.04
N LYS A 11 -17.40 -12.52 11.05
CA LYS A 11 -16.93 -13.13 9.79
C LYS A 11 -16.32 -12.05 8.90
N VAL A 12 -14.99 -11.97 8.93
CA VAL A 12 -14.17 -11.12 8.04
C VAL A 12 -13.43 -12.02 7.04
N LYS A 13 -13.57 -11.73 5.74
CA LYS A 13 -12.75 -12.35 4.69
C LYS A 13 -12.04 -11.30 3.87
N LEU A 14 -10.80 -11.59 3.44
CA LEU A 14 -10.05 -10.76 2.53
C LEU A 14 -9.71 -11.56 1.27
N PHE A 15 -10.36 -11.21 0.16
CA PHE A 15 -9.98 -11.68 -1.16
C PHE A 15 -8.75 -10.91 -1.62
N GLY A 16 -7.70 -11.62 -1.96
CA GLY A 16 -6.40 -11.02 -2.24
C GLY A 16 -5.55 -11.85 -3.18
N MET A 17 -4.47 -11.23 -3.64
CA MET A 17 -3.40 -11.92 -4.35
C MET A 17 -2.10 -11.59 -3.64
N TRP A 18 -1.31 -12.60 -3.28
CA TRP A 18 -0.15 -12.47 -2.39
C TRP A 18 0.88 -11.41 -2.82
N ALA A 19 0.98 -11.14 -4.12
CA ALA A 19 1.91 -10.16 -4.69
C ALA A 19 1.33 -8.74 -4.85
N SER A 20 0.09 -8.50 -4.43
CA SER A 20 -0.55 -7.20 -4.59
C SER A 20 -0.17 -6.22 -3.46
N PRO A 21 0.46 -5.07 -3.77
CA PRO A 21 0.74 -4.05 -2.76
C PRO A 21 -0.54 -3.49 -2.12
N TYR A 22 -1.63 -3.40 -2.89
CA TYR A 22 -2.93 -2.92 -2.43
C TYR A 22 -3.57 -3.89 -1.41
N VAL A 23 -3.36 -5.20 -1.59
CA VAL A 23 -3.82 -6.21 -0.63
C VAL A 23 -2.97 -6.14 0.64
N LEU A 24 -1.65 -6.02 0.51
CA LEU A 24 -0.75 -5.94 1.66
C LEU A 24 -1.05 -4.72 2.54
N LYS A 25 -1.39 -3.57 1.92
CA LYS A 25 -1.90 -2.37 2.59
C LYS A 25 -3.09 -2.67 3.50
N VAL A 26 -4.10 -3.40 2.99
CA VAL A 26 -5.28 -3.79 3.78
C VAL A 26 -4.91 -4.75 4.91
N ARG A 27 -3.98 -5.70 4.66
CA ARG A 27 -3.50 -6.62 5.70
C ARG A 27 -2.83 -5.86 6.84
N TRP A 28 -2.01 -4.86 6.54
CA TRP A 28 -1.41 -4.00 7.56
C TRP A 28 -2.46 -3.22 8.37
N ALA A 29 -3.48 -2.66 7.72
CA ALA A 29 -4.58 -1.99 8.43
C ALA A 29 -5.34 -2.94 9.38
N LEU A 30 -5.63 -4.17 8.94
CA LEU A 30 -6.26 -5.19 9.78
C LEU A 30 -5.35 -5.58 10.96
N SER A 31 -4.03 -5.70 10.75
CA SER A 31 -3.06 -5.95 11.84
C SER A 31 -3.01 -4.78 12.84
N ILE A 32 -3.00 -3.52 12.40
CA ILE A 32 -3.09 -2.34 13.29
C ILE A 32 -4.32 -2.41 14.21
N LYS A 33 -5.44 -2.95 13.70
CA LYS A 33 -6.68 -3.14 14.46
C LYS A 33 -6.73 -4.44 15.26
N GLY A 34 -5.79 -5.35 15.04
CA GLY A 34 -5.78 -6.70 15.62
C GLY A 34 -6.96 -7.56 15.14
N VAL A 35 -7.43 -7.34 13.91
CA VAL A 35 -8.59 -8.05 13.34
C VAL A 35 -8.13 -9.34 12.68
N GLU A 36 -8.66 -10.47 13.14
CA GLU A 36 -8.49 -11.76 12.47
C GLU A 36 -9.41 -11.84 11.25
N TYR A 37 -8.94 -12.50 10.19
CA TYR A 37 -9.68 -12.65 8.95
C TYR A 37 -9.29 -13.94 8.22
N GLU A 38 -10.23 -14.48 7.45
CA GLU A 38 -9.95 -15.53 6.47
C GLU A 38 -9.33 -14.89 5.22
N TYR A 39 -8.14 -15.31 4.82
CA TYR A 39 -7.52 -14.87 3.58
C TYR A 39 -7.88 -15.82 2.43
N VAL A 40 -8.46 -15.27 1.36
CA VAL A 40 -8.83 -16.02 0.16
C VAL A 40 -7.89 -15.58 -0.98
N GLU A 41 -6.98 -16.48 -1.39
CA GLU A 41 -6.06 -16.24 -2.49
C GLU A 41 -6.79 -16.37 -3.84
N GLU A 42 -6.60 -15.38 -4.72
CA GLU A 42 -7.23 -15.29 -6.04
C GLU A 42 -6.21 -15.43 -7.18
N ASP A 43 -6.49 -16.29 -8.17
CA ASP A 43 -5.78 -16.25 -9.46
C ASP A 43 -6.40 -15.17 -10.34
N LEU A 44 -5.71 -14.04 -10.48
CA LEU A 44 -6.21 -12.90 -11.27
C LEU A 44 -6.30 -13.18 -12.79
N ARG A 45 -5.73 -14.29 -13.28
CA ARG A 45 -5.91 -14.76 -14.66
C ARG A 45 -7.16 -15.63 -14.82
N ASN A 46 -7.65 -16.21 -13.72
CA ASN A 46 -8.86 -17.04 -13.66
C ASN A 46 -9.63 -16.74 -12.36
N LYS A 47 -10.26 -15.55 -12.34
CA LYS A 47 -10.92 -14.99 -11.14
C LYS A 47 -12.09 -15.85 -10.70
N SER A 48 -12.24 -16.06 -9.39
CA SER A 48 -13.35 -16.83 -8.83
C SER A 48 -14.71 -16.19 -9.12
N SER A 49 -15.78 -16.99 -9.10
CA SER A 49 -17.16 -16.48 -9.13
C SER A 49 -17.42 -15.51 -7.98
N ASP A 50 -16.91 -15.83 -6.80
CA ASP A 50 -17.13 -15.08 -5.56
C ASP A 50 -16.52 -13.67 -5.65
N LEU A 51 -15.29 -13.55 -6.19
CA LEU A 51 -14.67 -12.25 -6.44
C LEU A 51 -15.49 -11.42 -7.44
N LEU A 52 -16.00 -12.06 -8.50
CA LEU A 52 -16.79 -11.40 -9.52
C LEU A 52 -18.17 -10.96 -9.00
N GLU A 53 -18.76 -11.73 -8.07
CA GLU A 53 -20.00 -11.38 -7.38
C GLU A 53 -19.78 -10.22 -6.41
N HIS A 54 -18.70 -10.24 -5.65
CA HIS A 54 -18.42 -9.23 -4.61
C HIS A 54 -17.80 -7.93 -5.14
N ASN A 55 -17.16 -7.95 -6.32
CA ASN A 55 -16.67 -6.75 -7.00
C ASN A 55 -16.98 -6.80 -8.51
N PRO A 56 -18.27 -6.70 -8.90
CA PRO A 56 -18.69 -6.84 -10.29
C PRO A 56 -18.22 -5.67 -11.17
N VAL A 57 -17.99 -4.49 -10.57
CA VAL A 57 -17.59 -3.27 -11.28
C VAL A 57 -16.13 -3.35 -11.72
N HIS A 58 -15.21 -3.60 -10.79
CA HIS A 58 -13.77 -3.55 -11.10
C HIS A 58 -13.15 -4.93 -11.28
N LYS A 59 -13.74 -5.98 -10.70
CA LYS A 59 -13.24 -7.36 -10.78
C LYS A 59 -11.78 -7.44 -10.33
N LYS A 60 -11.42 -6.69 -9.28
CA LYS A 60 -10.06 -6.54 -8.76
C LYS A 60 -10.02 -6.89 -7.27
N VAL A 61 -8.83 -7.23 -6.80
CA VAL A 61 -8.49 -7.35 -5.39
C VAL A 61 -7.74 -6.09 -4.92
N PRO A 62 -7.77 -5.72 -3.61
CA PRO A 62 -8.47 -6.41 -2.51
C PRO A 62 -9.99 -6.22 -2.52
N VAL A 63 -10.70 -7.19 -1.94
CA VAL A 63 -12.10 -7.07 -1.51
C VAL A 63 -12.21 -7.60 -0.08
N LEU A 64 -12.69 -6.76 0.84
CA LEU A 64 -12.98 -7.14 2.21
C LEU A 64 -14.46 -7.48 2.35
N LEU A 65 -14.77 -8.69 2.79
CA LEU A 65 -16.14 -9.11 3.12
C LEU A 65 -16.35 -8.95 4.63
N TYR A 66 -17.19 -7.99 5.02
CA TYR A 66 -17.53 -7.72 6.42
C TYR A 66 -18.99 -8.07 6.70
N ARG A 67 -19.23 -9.12 7.50
CA ARG A 67 -20.59 -9.61 7.78
C ARG A 67 -21.39 -9.86 6.49
N GLY A 68 -20.73 -10.47 5.50
CA GLY A 68 -21.31 -10.76 4.18
C GLY A 68 -21.45 -9.57 3.23
N ARG A 69 -20.99 -8.37 3.61
CA ARG A 69 -21.06 -7.15 2.77
C ARG A 69 -19.69 -6.81 2.20
N PRO A 70 -19.52 -6.72 0.87
CA PRO A 70 -18.22 -6.45 0.28
C PRO A 70 -17.87 -4.96 0.33
N VAL A 71 -16.60 -4.68 0.60
CA VAL A 71 -15.96 -3.37 0.48
C VAL A 71 -14.77 -3.55 -0.46
N ALA A 72 -14.72 -2.75 -1.53
CA ALA A 72 -13.66 -2.77 -2.54
C ALA A 72 -12.87 -1.46 -2.52
N GLU A 73 -11.75 -1.44 -3.24
CA GLU A 73 -10.75 -0.37 -3.27
C GLU A 73 -9.93 -0.26 -1.98
N SER A 74 -8.61 -0.39 -2.10
CA SER A 74 -7.75 -0.55 -0.92
C SER A 74 -7.78 0.62 0.05
N ASP A 75 -7.84 1.87 -0.42
CA ASP A 75 -7.93 3.04 0.46
C ASP A 75 -9.29 3.13 1.16
N VAL A 76 -10.37 2.82 0.44
CA VAL A 76 -11.73 2.75 1.00
C VAL A 76 -11.81 1.65 2.06
N ILE A 77 -11.20 0.49 1.81
CA ILE A 77 -11.13 -0.60 2.79
C ILE A 77 -10.35 -0.18 4.03
N VAL A 78 -9.22 0.53 3.88
CA VAL A 78 -8.44 1.00 5.04
C VAL A 78 -9.24 2.00 5.88
N GLU A 79 -9.93 2.95 5.27
CA GLU A 79 -10.81 3.89 5.99
C GLU A 79 -11.95 3.14 6.70
N PHE A 80 -12.60 2.20 6.00
CA PHE A 80 -13.63 1.35 6.58
C PHE A 80 -13.10 0.54 7.77
N VAL A 81 -11.90 -0.03 7.68
CA VAL A 81 -11.26 -0.76 8.78
C VAL A 81 -10.99 0.17 9.96
N ASP A 82 -10.59 1.41 9.71
CA ASP A 82 -10.37 2.38 10.79
C ASP A 82 -11.66 2.70 11.55
N GLU A 83 -12.75 2.87 10.82
CA GLU A 83 -14.07 3.23 11.36
C GLU A 83 -14.77 2.04 12.05
N ALA A 84 -14.85 0.88 11.38
CA ALA A 84 -15.55 -0.30 11.86
C ALA A 84 -14.94 -0.87 13.15
N TRP A 85 -13.62 -0.76 13.30
CA TRP A 85 -12.89 -1.17 14.50
C TRP A 85 -12.30 0.03 15.27
N SER A 86 -12.97 1.18 15.25
CA SER A 86 -12.55 2.39 15.97
C SER A 86 -12.40 2.21 17.50
N HIS A 87 -13.03 1.19 18.07
CA HIS A 87 -12.97 0.85 19.49
C HIS A 87 -11.73 0.02 19.90
N ARG A 88 -10.89 -0.39 18.94
CA ARG A 88 -9.71 -1.24 19.18
C ARG A 88 -8.52 -0.91 18.28
N GLY A 89 -7.33 -1.31 18.72
CA GLY A 89 -6.08 -1.13 17.98
C GLY A 89 -5.66 0.33 17.79
N GLY A 90 -4.65 0.54 16.94
CA GLY A 90 -4.16 1.88 16.61
C GLY A 90 -5.13 2.67 15.73
N ARG A 91 -5.10 3.99 15.80
CA ARG A 91 -5.83 4.87 14.88
C ARG A 91 -5.04 5.00 13.58
N ILE A 92 -5.71 4.85 12.43
CA ILE A 92 -5.07 4.99 11.12
C ILE A 92 -5.27 6.40 10.57
N LEU A 93 -6.48 6.97 10.75
CA LEU A 93 -6.78 8.35 10.38
C LEU A 93 -6.74 9.30 11.58
N PRO A 94 -6.35 10.57 11.36
CA PRO A 94 -6.46 11.61 12.39
C PRO A 94 -7.92 11.92 12.77
N ASP A 95 -8.12 12.27 14.05
CA ASP A 95 -9.40 12.76 14.56
C ASP A 95 -9.78 14.12 13.96
N ASP A 96 -8.82 15.03 13.86
CA ASP A 96 -9.05 16.36 13.32
C ASP A 96 -9.49 16.28 11.84
N PRO A 97 -10.64 16.88 11.46
CA PRO A 97 -11.16 16.80 10.09
C PRO A 97 -10.20 17.36 9.04
N TYR A 98 -9.44 18.41 9.37
CA TYR A 98 -8.49 19.01 8.45
C TYR A 98 -7.29 18.08 8.23
N GLN A 99 -6.70 17.53 9.30
CA GLN A 99 -5.62 16.55 9.18
C GLN A 99 -6.07 15.30 8.43
N ARG A 100 -7.32 14.87 8.61
CA ARG A 100 -7.91 13.76 7.85
C ARG A 100 -8.01 14.05 6.36
N ALA A 101 -8.45 15.27 6.00
CA ALA A 101 -8.48 15.72 4.62
C ALA A 101 -7.06 15.78 4.02
N MET A 102 -6.07 16.24 4.79
CA MET A 102 -4.67 16.27 4.36
C MET A 102 -4.10 14.86 4.17
N ALA A 103 -4.43 13.90 5.02
CA ALA A 103 -4.03 12.50 4.82
C ALA A 103 -4.58 11.94 3.49
N ARG A 104 -5.87 12.18 3.20
CA ARG A 104 -6.49 11.79 1.92
C ARG A 104 -5.86 12.50 0.72
N PHE A 105 -5.50 13.77 0.86
CA PHE A 105 -4.77 14.51 -0.17
C PHE A 105 -3.43 13.84 -0.48
N TRP A 106 -2.66 13.47 0.53
CA TRP A 106 -1.37 12.80 0.34
C TRP A 106 -1.53 11.40 -0.26
N VAL A 107 -2.55 10.63 0.14
CA VAL A 107 -2.89 9.36 -0.55
C VAL A 107 -3.13 9.63 -2.05
N ARG A 108 -3.88 10.68 -2.39
CA ARG A 108 -4.11 11.03 -3.79
C ARG A 108 -2.82 11.43 -4.50
N PHE A 109 -1.94 12.20 -3.86
CA PHE A 109 -0.62 12.54 -4.40
C PHE A 109 0.20 11.29 -4.71
N VAL A 110 0.20 10.29 -3.82
CA VAL A 110 0.92 9.02 -4.02
C VAL A 110 0.44 8.32 -5.29
N HIS A 111 -0.88 8.25 -5.50
CA HIS A 111 -1.46 7.58 -6.67
C HIS A 111 -1.29 8.38 -7.96
N ASP A 112 -1.50 9.69 -7.92
CA ASP A 112 -1.59 10.52 -9.12
C ASP A 112 -0.24 11.10 -9.58
N LYS A 113 0.67 11.34 -8.63
CA LYS A 113 1.92 12.07 -8.88
C LYS A 113 3.14 11.19 -8.68
N LEU A 114 3.23 10.45 -7.59
CA LEU A 114 4.44 9.68 -7.25
C LEU A 114 4.53 8.33 -7.98
N SER A 115 3.48 7.51 -7.91
CA SER A 115 3.51 6.14 -8.43
C SER A 115 3.72 6.08 -9.96
N PRO A 116 3.07 6.93 -10.79
CA PRO A 116 3.22 6.84 -12.25
C PRO A 116 4.65 7.02 -12.78
N PRO A 117 5.44 8.03 -12.37
CA PRO A 117 6.81 8.17 -12.85
C PRO A 117 7.74 7.05 -12.35
N ILE A 118 7.58 6.56 -11.10
CA ILE A 118 8.35 5.40 -10.60
C ILE A 118 8.05 4.16 -11.44
N TRP A 119 6.77 3.91 -11.72
CA TRP A 119 6.36 2.78 -12.57
C TRP A 119 6.92 2.89 -13.99
N LYS A 120 6.83 4.09 -14.59
CA LYS A 120 7.38 4.35 -15.92
C LYS A 120 8.89 4.18 -15.95
N TRP A 121 9.61 4.70 -14.95
CA TRP A 121 11.05 4.49 -14.80
C TRP A 121 11.38 2.99 -14.73
N PHE A 122 10.57 2.21 -14.02
CA PHE A 122 10.78 0.77 -13.89
C PHE A 122 10.47 -0.05 -15.16
N THR A 123 9.55 0.41 -16.00
CA THR A 123 9.06 -0.36 -17.16
C THR A 123 9.59 0.12 -18.50
N ALA A 124 10.09 1.36 -18.57
CA ALA A 124 10.65 1.91 -19.80
C ALA A 124 12.00 1.27 -20.18
N ALA A 125 12.23 1.20 -21.50
CA ALA A 125 13.53 0.87 -22.08
C ALA A 125 14.55 1.99 -21.79
N PRO A 126 15.85 1.65 -21.67
CA PRO A 126 16.91 2.63 -21.47
C PRO A 126 16.90 3.73 -22.54
N GLY A 127 17.02 4.99 -22.10
CA GLY A 127 17.05 6.18 -22.97
C GLY A 127 16.25 7.35 -22.38
N GLU A 128 16.02 8.37 -23.21
CA GLU A 128 15.41 9.65 -22.79
C GLU A 128 14.08 9.47 -22.04
N GLY A 129 13.25 8.51 -22.48
CA GLY A 129 11.95 8.25 -21.84
C GLY A 129 12.06 7.70 -20.42
N GLN A 130 13.08 6.88 -20.12
CA GLN A 130 13.36 6.36 -18.79
C GLN A 130 14.02 7.43 -17.91
N GLU A 131 14.94 8.23 -18.47
CA GLU A 131 15.60 9.34 -17.78
C GLU A 131 14.62 10.44 -17.36
N ALA A 132 13.69 10.81 -18.25
CA ALA A 132 12.64 11.77 -17.92
C ALA A 132 11.71 11.24 -16.80
N ALA A 133 11.41 9.93 -16.81
CA ALA A 133 10.62 9.31 -15.75
C ALA A 133 11.37 9.27 -14.41
N LEU A 134 12.68 9.02 -14.44
CA LEU A 134 13.55 9.10 -13.27
C LEU A 134 13.55 10.52 -12.68
N GLY A 135 13.73 11.55 -13.52
CA GLY A 135 13.68 12.95 -13.10
C GLY A 135 12.33 13.31 -12.46
N ALA A 136 11.22 12.93 -13.10
CA ALA A 136 9.89 13.15 -12.55
C ALA A 136 9.65 12.41 -11.23
N ALA A 137 10.13 11.17 -11.09
CA ALA A 137 10.02 10.41 -9.84
C ALA A 137 10.79 11.10 -8.71
N VAL A 138 12.00 11.54 -9.01
CA VAL A 138 12.87 12.30 -8.12
C VAL A 138 12.21 13.58 -7.63
N GLU A 139 11.57 14.35 -8.50
CA GLU A 139 10.86 15.58 -8.12
C GLU A 139 9.75 15.29 -7.11
N GLN A 140 8.97 14.23 -7.32
CA GLN A 140 7.89 13.87 -6.40
C GLN A 140 8.40 13.27 -5.09
N LEU A 141 9.53 12.56 -5.11
CA LEU A 141 10.21 12.09 -3.91
C LEU A 141 10.70 13.27 -3.06
N GLN A 142 11.22 14.35 -3.69
CA GLN A 142 11.64 15.53 -2.96
C GLN A 142 10.48 16.17 -2.18
N VAL A 143 9.28 16.21 -2.76
CA VAL A 143 8.09 16.72 -2.05
C VAL A 143 7.81 15.92 -0.77
N LEU A 144 7.97 14.59 -0.80
CA LEU A 144 7.75 13.74 0.37
C LEU A 144 8.90 13.82 1.38
N GLU A 145 10.13 13.96 0.90
CA GLU A 145 11.31 14.20 1.74
C GLU A 145 11.13 15.48 2.56
N ASP A 146 10.78 16.60 1.90
CA ASP A 146 10.54 17.88 2.55
C ASP A 146 9.38 17.77 3.57
N LEU A 147 8.33 17.02 3.23
CA LEU A 147 7.19 16.78 4.12
C LEU A 147 7.58 16.02 5.40
N LEU A 148 8.45 15.00 5.30
CA LEU A 148 8.93 14.24 6.46
C LEU A 148 9.98 15.00 7.28
N ALA A 149 10.86 15.76 6.61
CA ALA A 149 11.90 16.54 7.27
C ALA A 149 11.31 17.60 8.21
N VAL A 150 10.12 18.12 7.88
CA VAL A 150 9.41 19.08 8.72
C VAL A 150 8.81 18.40 9.96
N GLY A 151 9.33 18.79 11.13
CA GLY A 151 8.76 18.42 12.43
C GLY A 151 9.29 17.12 13.03
N GLY A 152 10.35 16.52 12.46
CA GLY A 152 11.03 15.36 13.03
C GLY A 152 10.14 14.13 13.19
N LYS A 153 9.11 14.00 12.34
CA LYS A 153 8.14 12.91 12.42
C LYS A 153 8.78 11.58 12.06
N GLU A 154 8.40 10.52 12.77
CA GLU A 154 8.85 9.17 12.44
C GLU A 154 8.11 8.60 11.22
N PHE A 155 6.83 8.98 11.08
CA PHE A 155 5.88 8.58 10.05
C PHE A 155 5.16 9.80 9.47
N PHE A 156 4.54 9.67 8.29
CA PHE A 156 3.76 10.77 7.69
C PHE A 156 2.58 11.19 8.58
N ALA A 157 2.02 10.23 9.33
CA ALA A 157 0.98 10.49 10.32
C ALA A 157 1.49 10.97 11.70
N GLY A 158 2.81 11.10 11.89
CA GLY A 158 3.43 11.53 13.16
C GLY A 158 4.26 10.43 13.81
N GLU A 159 3.80 9.93 14.96
CA GLU A 159 4.53 8.95 15.80
C GLU A 159 4.17 7.48 15.51
N SER A 160 3.16 7.23 14.66
CA SER A 160 2.72 5.88 14.33
C SER A 160 2.31 5.76 12.85
N VAL A 161 2.27 4.53 12.35
CA VAL A 161 1.84 4.22 10.98
C VAL A 161 0.39 4.64 10.78
N GLY A 162 0.14 5.60 9.89
CA GLY A 162 -1.21 6.02 9.52
C GLY A 162 -1.54 5.81 8.04
N LEU A 163 -2.63 6.43 7.59
CA LEU A 163 -3.17 6.23 6.24
C LEU A 163 -2.14 6.51 5.12
N VAL A 164 -1.37 7.59 5.24
CA VAL A 164 -0.37 7.98 4.23
C VAL A 164 0.78 6.97 4.19
N ASP A 165 1.26 6.54 5.36
CA ASP A 165 2.30 5.52 5.49
C ASP A 165 1.86 4.18 4.88
N LEU A 166 0.64 3.74 5.17
CA LEU A 166 0.05 2.54 4.58
C LEU A 166 -0.05 2.61 3.05
N SER A 167 -0.41 3.78 2.50
CA SER A 167 -0.47 3.99 1.05
C SER A 167 0.91 4.01 0.39
N LEU A 168 1.91 4.62 1.05
CA LEU A 168 3.29 4.64 0.60
C LEU A 168 4.04 3.33 0.83
N GLY A 169 3.58 2.46 1.73
CA GLY A 169 4.35 1.32 2.22
C GLY A 169 4.86 0.36 1.15
N ALA A 170 4.18 0.27 0.00
CA ALA A 170 4.67 -0.46 -1.17
C ALA A 170 6.05 0.05 -1.65
N MET A 171 6.25 1.37 -1.65
CA MET A 171 7.50 2.01 -2.04
C MET A 171 8.68 1.48 -1.23
N ALA A 172 8.50 1.25 0.08
CA ALA A 172 9.56 0.85 0.99
C ALA A 172 10.25 -0.47 0.60
N TYR A 173 9.53 -1.41 -0.04
CA TYR A 173 10.12 -2.67 -0.49
C TYR A 173 10.20 -2.80 -2.02
N VAL A 174 9.33 -2.13 -2.77
CA VAL A 174 9.32 -2.21 -4.25
C VAL A 174 10.45 -1.40 -4.86
N VAL A 175 10.72 -0.18 -4.37
CA VAL A 175 11.79 0.67 -4.94
C VAL A 175 13.16 -0.01 -4.81
N PRO A 176 13.57 -0.55 -3.65
CA PRO A 176 14.84 -1.28 -3.56
C PRO A 176 14.95 -2.45 -4.54
N MET A 177 13.86 -3.20 -4.77
CA MET A 177 13.84 -4.25 -5.80
C MET A 177 14.03 -3.67 -7.20
N TYR A 178 13.39 -2.54 -7.51
CA TYR A 178 13.53 -1.88 -8.81
C TYR A 178 14.96 -1.40 -9.05
N GLU A 179 15.56 -0.76 -8.05
CA GLU A 179 16.94 -0.29 -8.10
C GLU A 179 17.92 -1.42 -8.38
N GLU A 180 17.74 -2.58 -7.72
CA GLU A 180 18.60 -3.73 -7.95
C GLU A 180 18.42 -4.34 -9.35
N ILE A 181 17.17 -4.38 -9.84
CA ILE A 181 16.87 -4.91 -11.17
C ILE A 181 17.44 -4.00 -12.28
N ILE A 182 17.41 -2.68 -12.07
CA ILE A 182 17.85 -1.69 -13.06
C ILE A 182 19.35 -1.37 -12.92
N GLY A 183 19.91 -1.53 -11.73
CA GLY A 183 21.27 -1.08 -11.40
C GLY A 183 21.38 0.43 -11.19
N VAL A 184 20.28 1.12 -10.88
CA VAL A 184 20.24 2.58 -10.65
C VAL A 184 19.53 2.85 -9.32
N ARG A 185 20.18 3.62 -8.44
CA ARG A 185 19.62 4.03 -7.15
C ARG A 185 18.72 5.26 -7.33
N LEU A 186 17.47 5.15 -6.92
CA LEU A 186 16.45 6.19 -6.94
C LEU A 186 16.37 6.90 -5.59
N VAL A 187 16.38 6.14 -4.50
CA VAL A 187 16.34 6.66 -3.11
C VAL A 187 17.68 6.38 -2.43
N THR A 188 18.40 7.43 -2.05
CA THR A 188 19.69 7.32 -1.34
C THR A 188 19.68 8.17 -0.08
N GLU A 189 20.51 7.81 0.91
CA GLU A 189 20.61 8.54 2.17
C GLU A 189 21.19 9.95 1.98
N GLU A 190 22.02 10.16 0.96
CA GLU A 190 22.59 11.49 0.66
C GLU A 190 21.54 12.46 0.12
N ARG A 191 20.56 11.94 -0.62
CA ARG A 191 19.55 12.76 -1.30
C ARG A 191 18.22 12.82 -0.55
N PHE A 192 17.82 11.69 0.03
CA PHE A 192 16.53 11.51 0.69
C PHE A 192 16.72 10.81 2.06
N PRO A 193 17.44 11.44 3.00
CA PRO A 193 17.72 10.86 4.31
C PRO A 193 16.44 10.54 5.11
N SER A 194 15.44 11.42 5.10
CA SER A 194 14.20 11.22 5.87
C SER A 194 13.37 10.08 5.29
N LEU A 195 13.23 9.98 3.97
CA LEU A 195 12.56 8.86 3.31
C LEU A 195 13.32 7.55 3.51
N SER A 196 14.65 7.56 3.40
CA SER A 196 15.47 6.36 3.63
C SER A 196 15.27 5.82 5.05
N ALA A 197 15.29 6.70 6.05
CA ALA A 197 15.03 6.34 7.43
C ALA A 197 13.57 5.88 7.66
N TRP A 198 12.60 6.55 7.01
CA TRP A 198 11.19 6.14 7.06
C TRP A 198 10.98 4.75 6.45
N MET A 199 11.61 4.42 5.32
CA MET A 199 11.49 3.09 4.69
C MET A 199 11.93 1.98 5.66
N GLY A 200 13.06 2.18 6.35
CA GLY A 200 13.53 1.27 7.39
C GLY A 200 12.53 1.14 8.54
N ARG A 201 12.13 2.26 9.16
CA ARG A 201 11.16 2.25 10.28
C ARG A 201 9.83 1.62 9.90
N PHE A 202 9.33 1.89 8.69
CA PHE A 202 8.07 1.34 8.20
C PHE A 202 8.15 -0.19 8.07
N LEU A 203 9.20 -0.71 7.43
CA LEU A 203 9.42 -2.16 7.31
C LEU A 203 9.63 -2.83 8.68
N ASP A 204 10.19 -2.10 9.64
CA ASP A 204 10.39 -2.57 11.00
C ASP A 204 9.17 -2.44 11.92
N SER A 205 8.10 -1.78 11.46
CA SER A 205 6.90 -1.54 12.27
C SER A 205 6.13 -2.85 12.53
N PRO A 206 5.44 -2.98 13.68
CA PRO A 206 4.68 -4.18 14.02
C PRO A 206 3.72 -4.67 12.93
N PRO A 207 2.86 -3.81 12.32
CA PRO A 207 1.91 -4.32 11.33
C PRO A 207 2.57 -4.87 10.07
N VAL A 208 3.74 -4.35 9.72
CA VAL A 208 4.51 -4.85 8.58
C VAL A 208 5.24 -6.15 8.93
N LYS A 209 5.72 -6.31 10.18
CA LYS A 209 6.32 -7.57 10.65
C LYS A 209 5.32 -8.71 10.75
N ASP A 210 4.06 -8.44 11.10
CA ASP A 210 2.99 -9.44 11.12
C ASP A 210 2.65 -9.94 9.71
N HIS A 211 2.77 -9.05 8.72
CA HIS A 211 2.48 -9.32 7.32
C HIS A 211 3.61 -8.78 6.42
N PRO A 212 4.77 -9.46 6.40
CA PRO A 212 5.95 -8.96 5.70
C PRO A 212 5.74 -9.03 4.18
N PRO A 213 6.26 -8.04 3.42
CA PRO A 213 6.30 -8.14 1.97
C PRO A 213 7.07 -9.39 1.53
N PRO A 214 6.54 -10.20 0.60
CA PRO A 214 7.19 -11.43 0.14
C PRO A 214 8.29 -11.14 -0.89
N VAL A 215 9.29 -10.33 -0.52
CA VAL A 215 10.34 -9.75 -1.40
C VAL A 215 11.03 -10.82 -2.26
N GLU A 216 11.45 -11.94 -1.66
CA GLU A 216 12.15 -13.01 -2.38
C GLU A 216 11.30 -13.63 -3.50
N ARG A 217 9.98 -13.74 -3.29
CA ARG A 217 9.06 -14.25 -4.30
C ARG A 217 8.67 -13.18 -5.32
N LEU A 218 8.61 -11.91 -4.90
CA LEU A 218 8.26 -10.77 -5.75
C LEU A 218 9.35 -10.44 -6.76
N LYS A 219 10.61 -10.54 -6.37
CA LYS A 219 11.74 -10.06 -7.18
C LYS A 219 11.87 -10.75 -8.55
N PRO A 220 11.81 -12.10 -8.68
CA PRO A 220 11.76 -12.75 -9.99
C PRO A 220 10.54 -12.33 -10.82
N ARG A 221 9.38 -12.11 -10.17
CA ARG A 221 8.16 -11.64 -10.85
C ARG A 221 8.34 -10.24 -11.42
N TYR A 222 8.96 -9.32 -10.68
CA TYR A 222 9.26 -7.97 -11.16
C TYR A 222 10.30 -7.99 -12.30
N ARG A 223 11.32 -8.86 -12.24
CA ARG A 223 12.27 -9.08 -13.36
C ARG A 223 11.54 -9.51 -14.64
N ALA A 224 10.76 -10.59 -14.56
CA ALA A 224 10.01 -11.11 -15.70
C ALA A 224 9.01 -10.08 -16.26
N MET A 225 8.39 -9.29 -15.37
CA MET A 225 7.48 -8.22 -15.77
C MET A 225 8.21 -7.11 -16.52
N ARG A 226 9.37 -6.65 -16.04
CA ARG A 226 10.17 -5.66 -16.76
C ARG A 226 10.59 -6.18 -18.13
N GLU A 227 11.10 -7.42 -18.21
CA GLU A 227 11.45 -8.05 -19.48
C GLU A 227 10.28 -8.08 -20.47
N ALA A 228 9.08 -8.42 -20.00
CA ALA A 228 7.88 -8.38 -20.84
C ALA A 228 7.58 -6.97 -21.38
N PHE A 229 7.71 -5.92 -20.56
CA PHE A 229 7.53 -4.54 -21.03
C PHE A 229 8.61 -4.12 -22.04
N LEU A 230 9.86 -4.51 -21.82
CA LEU A 230 10.96 -4.21 -22.74
C LEU A 230 10.80 -4.88 -24.10
N ASN A 231 10.15 -6.05 -24.15
CA ASN A 231 9.89 -6.77 -25.40
C ASN A 231 8.65 -6.27 -26.16
N MET A 232 7.84 -5.39 -25.56
CA MET A 232 6.63 -4.82 -26.19
C MET A 232 6.86 -3.47 -26.88
N GLY A 233 7.98 -2.79 -26.58
CA GLY A 233 8.36 -1.51 -27.18
C GLY A 233 9.41 -1.68 -28.26
#